data_AF-A0A5M9JM71-F1
#
_entry.id   AF-A0A5M9JM71-F1
#
_cell.length_a   1.000
_cell.length_b   1.000
_cell.length_c   1.000
_cell.angle_alpha   90.00
_cell.angle_beta   90.00
_cell.angle_gamma   90.00
#
_symmetry.space_group_name_H-M   'P 1'
#
loop_
_entity.id
_entity.type
_entity.pdbx_description
1 polymer ?
#
loop_
_entity_poly.entity_id
_entity_poly.type
_entity_poly.pdbx_seq_one_letter_code
_entity_poly.pdbx_strand_id
1 'polypeptide(L)'
;MAPPFLQIFPREIRDIIYTYILAGPDGIITLSPWSIDVVRSLSMLRTCKQIHRECKDIIWAHKGMSLREFPGLGSKLEDLYLSLGGKVRWHILIQVEVLDWDELEWIERSLAVAAGSLAELHGITIKASKERPQTVEEFDDMIDLRENGEIVDGRLFQEYPSRYFTNKEPRTWNVNTSWPRLSPWAKKKWLAEMLIDTTDTGKLLYKINHTVGGQLYVDGMLFLKEGKQIAKSLKLDPRDGEVTIIPRRR
;
A
#
# COMPACT_ATOMS: atom_id res chain seq x y z
N MET A 1 -14.65 -27.46 -37.03
CA MET A 1 -14.48 -26.12 -36.42
C MET A 1 -13.00 -25.90 -36.19
N ALA A 2 -12.45 -24.77 -36.63
CA ALA A 2 -11.06 -24.43 -36.30
C ALA A 2 -10.96 -24.27 -34.78
N PRO A 3 -9.91 -24.81 -34.13
CA PRO A 3 -9.71 -24.59 -32.70
C PRO A 3 -9.59 -23.08 -32.43
N PRO A 4 -10.08 -22.58 -31.28
CA PRO A 4 -9.84 -21.21 -30.86
C PRO A 4 -8.35 -20.90 -30.96
N PHE A 5 -7.98 -19.73 -31.50
CA PHE A 5 -6.59 -19.34 -31.80
C PHE A 5 -5.60 -19.64 -30.67
N LEU A 6 -5.99 -19.46 -29.40
CA LEU A 6 -5.16 -19.74 -28.23
C LEU A 6 -4.91 -21.24 -27.97
N GLN A 7 -5.80 -22.13 -28.41
CA GLN A 7 -5.64 -23.58 -28.27
C GLN A 7 -4.66 -24.17 -29.29
N ILE A 8 -4.25 -23.38 -30.30
CA ILE A 8 -3.25 -23.78 -31.29
C ILE A 8 -1.84 -23.79 -30.68
N PHE A 9 -1.60 -22.89 -29.72
CA PHE A 9 -0.30 -22.79 -29.05
C PHE A 9 -0.26 -23.69 -27.81
N PRO A 10 0.85 -24.40 -27.52
CA PRO A 10 1.08 -25.03 -26.22
C PRO A 10 1.09 -24.01 -25.07
N ARG A 11 0.84 -24.46 -23.83
CA ARG A 11 0.76 -23.58 -22.66
C ARG A 11 2.06 -22.82 -22.44
N GLU A 12 3.19 -23.48 -22.66
CA GLU A 12 4.54 -22.95 -22.50
C GLU A 12 4.79 -21.76 -23.43
N ILE A 13 4.33 -21.86 -24.68
CA ILE A 13 4.45 -20.76 -25.66
C ILE A 13 3.53 -19.60 -25.27
N ARG A 14 2.31 -19.90 -24.80
CA ARG A 14 1.40 -18.86 -24.30
C ARG A 14 1.98 -18.15 -23.08
N ASP A 15 2.60 -18.87 -22.16
CA ASP A 15 3.19 -18.30 -20.96
C ASP A 15 4.36 -17.38 -21.29
N ILE A 16 5.17 -17.69 -22.31
CA ILE A 16 6.21 -16.79 -22.81
C ILE A 16 5.61 -15.52 -23.42
N ILE A 17 4.54 -15.65 -24.22
CA ILE A 17 3.84 -14.51 -24.82
C ILE A 17 3.25 -13.62 -23.73
N TYR A 18 2.57 -14.22 -22.75
CA TYR A 18 1.98 -13.50 -21.63
C TYR A 18 3.04 -12.83 -20.78
N THR A 19 4.13 -13.52 -20.49
CA THR A 19 5.30 -12.98 -19.79
C THR A 19 5.84 -11.75 -20.48
N TYR A 20 6.00 -11.80 -21.80
CA TYR A 20 6.51 -10.66 -22.57
C TYR A 20 5.54 -9.46 -22.58
N ILE A 21 4.23 -9.73 -22.62
CA ILE A 21 3.20 -8.68 -22.60
C ILE A 21 3.04 -8.06 -21.20
N LEU A 22 3.22 -8.87 -20.16
CA LEU A 22 3.12 -8.46 -18.76
C LEU A 22 4.44 -7.85 -18.24
N ALA A 23 5.58 -8.11 -18.88
CA ALA A 23 6.86 -7.53 -18.50
C ALA A 23 6.95 -6.04 -18.87
N GLY A 24 7.47 -5.24 -17.95
CA GLY A 24 7.84 -3.85 -18.22
C GLY A 24 9.04 -3.73 -19.18
N PRO A 25 9.44 -2.50 -19.54
CA PRO A 25 10.61 -2.23 -20.39
C PRO A 25 11.93 -2.79 -19.84
N ASP A 26 11.98 -3.07 -18.55
CA ASP A 26 13.09 -3.65 -17.78
C ASP A 26 13.08 -5.19 -17.75
N GLY A 27 12.10 -5.84 -18.39
CA GLY A 27 11.98 -7.30 -18.43
C GLY A 27 11.45 -7.92 -17.14
N ILE A 28 11.04 -7.09 -16.17
CA ILE A 28 10.47 -7.56 -14.92
C ILE A 28 8.96 -7.71 -15.10
N ILE A 29 8.44 -8.91 -14.81
CA ILE A 29 6.99 -9.17 -14.77
C ILE A 29 6.47 -8.67 -13.43
N THR A 30 6.26 -7.37 -13.35
CA THR A 30 5.59 -6.74 -12.24
C THR A 30 4.23 -6.25 -12.72
N LEU A 31 3.18 -6.59 -11.99
CA LEU A 31 2.12 -5.60 -11.82
C LEU A 31 2.79 -4.44 -11.11
N SER A 32 3.25 -3.49 -11.89
CA SER A 32 3.93 -2.30 -11.42
C SER A 32 2.87 -1.23 -11.48
N PRO A 33 2.03 -0.99 -10.42
CA PRO A 33 0.91 -0.02 -10.43
C PRO A 33 1.30 1.39 -10.94
N TRP A 34 2.61 1.57 -11.03
CA TRP A 34 3.54 2.60 -11.41
C TRP A 34 3.70 2.92 -12.92
N SER A 35 3.26 2.05 -13.84
CA SER A 35 3.44 2.29 -15.29
C SER A 35 2.15 2.14 -16.10
N ILE A 36 2.15 2.70 -17.32
CA ILE A 36 1.14 2.46 -18.38
C ILE A 36 0.88 0.95 -18.59
N ASP A 37 1.83 0.11 -18.17
CA ASP A 37 1.77 -1.34 -18.29
C ASP A 37 0.75 -1.99 -17.33
N VAL A 38 0.24 -1.30 -16.31
CA VAL A 38 -0.89 -1.79 -15.50
C VAL A 38 -2.19 -1.72 -16.27
N VAL A 39 -2.40 -0.65 -17.03
CA VAL A 39 -3.56 -0.57 -17.93
C VAL A 39 -3.47 -1.68 -18.97
N ARG A 40 -2.28 -1.99 -19.50
CA ARG A 40 -2.08 -3.14 -20.41
C ARG A 40 -2.30 -4.48 -19.72
N SER A 41 -1.70 -4.72 -18.56
CA SER A 41 -1.81 -5.97 -17.80
C SER A 41 -3.24 -6.24 -17.36
N LEU A 42 -3.95 -5.22 -16.87
CA LEU A 42 -5.37 -5.32 -16.51
C LEU A 42 -6.28 -5.43 -17.74
N SER A 43 -5.95 -4.79 -18.87
CA SER A 43 -6.69 -4.98 -20.12
C SER A 43 -6.53 -6.42 -20.63
N MET A 44 -5.33 -6.97 -20.53
CA MET A 44 -5.05 -8.37 -20.88
C MET A 44 -5.83 -9.35 -20.01
N LEU A 45 -5.87 -9.12 -18.69
CA LEU A 45 -6.66 -9.91 -17.74
C LEU A 45 -8.17 -9.84 -17.99
N ARG A 46 -8.65 -8.90 -18.81
CA ARG A 46 -10.06 -8.74 -19.20
C ARG A 46 -10.40 -9.39 -20.56
N THR A 47 -9.42 -9.95 -21.27
CA THR A 47 -9.61 -10.47 -22.64
C THR A 47 -10.54 -11.68 -22.68
N CYS A 48 -10.24 -12.74 -21.91
CA CYS A 48 -11.10 -13.92 -21.81
C CYS A 48 -10.80 -14.73 -20.54
N LYS A 49 -11.70 -15.66 -20.18
CA LYS A 49 -11.56 -16.49 -18.96
C LYS A 49 -10.28 -17.34 -18.95
N GLN A 50 -9.82 -17.78 -20.13
CA GLN A 50 -8.59 -18.55 -20.25
C GLN A 50 -7.40 -17.64 -19.91
N ILE A 51 -7.12 -16.60 -20.72
CA ILE A 51 -6.02 -15.64 -20.51
C ILE A 51 -6.01 -15.13 -19.06
N HIS A 52 -7.17 -14.80 -18.50
CA HIS A 52 -7.28 -14.37 -17.11
C HIS A 52 -6.69 -15.36 -16.10
N ARG A 53 -7.00 -16.65 -16.23
CA ARG A 53 -6.46 -17.71 -15.35
C ARG A 53 -4.98 -17.92 -15.59
N GLU A 54 -4.57 -17.98 -16.86
CA GLU A 54 -3.18 -18.28 -17.21
C GLU A 54 -2.21 -17.16 -16.78
N CYS A 55 -2.59 -15.89 -17.02
CA CYS A 55 -1.81 -14.74 -16.61
C CYS A 55 -1.77 -14.58 -15.08
N LYS A 56 -2.84 -14.97 -14.38
CA LYS A 56 -2.84 -15.00 -12.91
C LYS A 56 -1.74 -15.93 -12.40
N ASP A 57 -1.63 -17.15 -12.93
CA ASP A 57 -0.61 -18.11 -12.51
C ASP A 57 0.82 -17.56 -12.74
N ILE A 58 1.05 -16.86 -13.87
CA ILE A 58 2.34 -16.26 -14.21
C ILE A 58 2.70 -15.11 -13.26
N ILE A 59 1.75 -14.18 -13.03
CA ILE A 59 1.95 -13.06 -12.10
C ILE A 59 2.31 -13.59 -10.70
N TRP A 60 1.69 -14.70 -10.28
CA TRP A 60 2.01 -15.36 -9.01
C TRP A 60 3.37 -16.09 -9.03
N ALA A 61 3.68 -16.82 -10.11
CA ALA A 61 4.96 -17.53 -10.25
C ALA A 61 6.16 -16.59 -10.27
N HIS A 62 5.97 -15.36 -10.77
CA HIS A 62 6.98 -14.31 -10.77
C HIS A 62 7.01 -13.45 -9.50
N LYS A 63 6.26 -13.84 -8.44
CA LYS A 63 6.16 -13.12 -7.16
C LYS A 63 5.81 -11.64 -7.37
N GLY A 64 4.58 -11.44 -7.83
CA GLY A 64 4.00 -10.15 -8.20
C GLY A 64 4.36 -8.96 -7.30
N MET A 65 4.37 -7.78 -7.93
CA MET A 65 4.63 -6.48 -7.30
C MET A 65 5.96 -6.43 -6.53
N SER A 66 7.09 -6.66 -7.21
CA SER A 66 8.39 -6.26 -6.67
C SER A 66 8.39 -4.77 -6.41
N LEU A 67 8.22 -4.39 -5.14
CA LEU A 67 8.49 -3.06 -4.66
C LEU A 67 9.96 -2.73 -4.94
N ARG A 68 10.23 -1.49 -5.37
CA ARG A 68 11.60 -0.99 -5.53
C ARG A 68 12.36 -1.18 -4.21
N GLU A 69 13.68 -1.35 -4.30
CA GLU A 69 14.54 -1.41 -3.11
C GLU A 69 14.36 -0.16 -2.24
N PHE A 70 14.11 0.99 -2.88
CA PHE A 70 13.78 2.26 -2.24
C PHE A 70 12.46 2.80 -2.81
N PRO A 71 11.34 2.70 -2.07
CA PRO A 71 10.08 3.31 -2.48
C PRO A 71 10.17 4.85 -2.49
N GLY A 72 9.59 5.49 -3.50
CA GLY A 72 9.48 6.94 -3.60
C GLY A 72 8.67 7.56 -2.46
N LEU A 73 7.75 6.81 -1.84
CA LEU A 73 7.07 7.27 -0.62
C LEU A 73 8.07 7.57 0.51
N GLY A 74 9.16 6.81 0.63
CA GLY A 74 10.19 7.08 1.64
C GLY A 74 10.79 8.47 1.51
N SER A 75 11.16 8.88 0.29
CA SER A 75 11.66 10.23 0.01
C SER A 75 10.60 11.31 0.26
N LYS A 76 9.33 11.06 -0.10
CA LYS A 76 8.22 11.99 0.20
C LYS A 76 8.04 12.21 1.70
N LEU A 77 8.13 11.15 2.52
CA LEU A 77 8.05 11.26 3.98
C LEU A 77 9.24 12.02 4.58
N GLU A 78 10.43 11.86 3.99
CA GLU A 78 11.62 12.60 4.42
C GLU A 78 11.52 14.09 4.05
N ASP A 79 11.15 14.41 2.81
CA ASP A 79 10.90 15.78 2.34
C ASP A 79 9.80 16.46 3.17
N LEU A 80 8.73 15.71 3.45
CA LEU A 80 7.66 16.12 4.34
C LEU A 80 8.25 16.50 5.70
N TYR A 81 8.99 15.60 6.35
CA TYR A 81 9.58 15.87 7.65
C TYR A 81 10.45 17.14 7.65
N LEU A 82 11.27 17.34 6.63
CA LEU A 82 12.10 18.54 6.50
C LEU A 82 11.27 19.82 6.37
N SER A 83 10.08 19.74 5.76
CA SER A 83 9.12 20.85 5.70
C SER A 83 8.39 21.08 7.04
N LEU A 84 8.25 20.04 7.86
CA LEU A 84 7.63 20.10 9.18
C LEU A 84 8.61 20.72 10.19
N GLY A 85 8.51 22.04 10.39
CA GLY A 85 9.40 22.76 11.32
C GLY A 85 9.45 22.15 12.73
N GLY A 86 10.67 21.96 13.28
CA GLY A 86 10.96 21.20 14.50
C GLY A 86 10.47 21.75 15.84
N LYS A 87 9.64 22.82 15.85
CA LYS A 87 9.05 23.37 17.10
C LYS A 87 7.69 22.75 17.45
N VAL A 88 7.08 22.01 16.53
CA VAL A 88 5.70 21.52 16.67
C VAL A 88 5.71 20.00 16.74
N ARG A 89 4.86 19.44 17.60
CA ARG A 89 4.62 17.99 17.66
C ARG A 89 3.72 17.58 16.50
N TRP A 90 4.30 16.92 15.52
CA TRP A 90 3.58 16.41 14.35
C TRP A 90 3.23 14.94 14.50
N HIS A 91 2.04 14.59 14.03
CA HIS A 91 1.56 13.22 13.86
C HIS A 91 1.30 13.00 12.37
N ILE A 92 1.75 11.89 11.79
CA ILE A 92 1.48 11.57 10.39
C ILE A 92 0.36 10.53 10.35
N LEU A 93 -0.70 10.80 9.60
CA LEU A 93 -1.77 9.85 9.30
C LEU A 93 -1.65 9.40 7.83
N ILE A 94 -1.26 8.15 7.61
CA ILE A 94 -1.19 7.52 6.30
C ILE A 94 -2.47 6.72 6.07
N GLN A 95 -3.28 7.13 5.10
CA GLN A 95 -4.46 6.40 4.66
C GLN A 95 -4.11 5.54 3.45
N VAL A 96 -4.39 4.24 3.56
CA VAL A 96 -4.20 3.23 2.49
C VAL A 96 -5.51 2.55 2.18
N GLU A 97 -5.70 2.01 0.98
CA GLU A 97 -6.97 1.35 0.65
C GLU A 97 -7.24 0.10 1.49
N VAL A 98 -6.19 -0.65 1.83
CA VAL A 98 -6.22 -1.85 2.66
C VAL A 98 -4.92 -2.00 3.44
N LEU A 99 -4.97 -2.73 4.57
CA LEU A 99 -3.82 -3.12 5.37
C LEU A 99 -3.45 -4.58 5.10
N ASP A 100 -3.12 -4.86 3.85
CA ASP A 100 -2.65 -6.17 3.43
C ASP A 100 -1.11 -6.24 3.47
N TRP A 101 -0.58 -7.41 3.11
CA TRP A 101 0.85 -7.63 3.17
C TRP A 101 1.63 -6.68 2.23
N ASP A 102 1.10 -6.40 1.04
CA ASP A 102 1.76 -5.55 0.04
C ASP A 102 1.79 -4.08 0.48
N GLU A 103 0.66 -3.53 0.94
CA GLU A 103 0.59 -2.16 1.45
C GLU A 103 1.47 -2.00 2.69
N LEU A 104 1.46 -2.99 3.60
CA LEU A 104 2.31 -2.96 4.80
C LEU A 104 3.80 -3.10 4.46
N GLU A 105 4.18 -3.91 3.47
CA GLU A 105 5.58 -4.00 3.04
C GLU A 105 6.04 -2.70 2.37
N TRP A 106 5.19 -2.11 1.53
CA TRP A 106 5.46 -0.82 0.89
C TRP A 106 5.68 0.29 1.93
N ILE A 107 4.82 0.37 2.93
CA ILE A 107 4.97 1.32 4.03
C ILE A 107 6.22 1.00 4.86
N GLU A 108 6.46 -0.26 5.22
CA GLU A 108 7.63 -0.64 6.02
C GLU A 108 8.94 -0.20 5.38
N ARG A 109 9.12 -0.46 4.08
CA ARG A 109 10.31 -0.03 3.33
C ARG A 109 10.40 1.49 3.25
N SER A 110 9.27 2.18 3.09
CA SER A 110 9.23 3.65 3.04
C SER A 110 9.62 4.27 4.38
N LEU A 111 9.11 3.72 5.49
CA LEU A 111 9.47 4.15 6.85
C LEU A 111 10.94 3.86 7.15
N ALA A 112 11.51 2.78 6.61
CA ALA A 112 12.94 2.46 6.79
C ALA A 112 13.86 3.51 6.20
N VAL A 113 13.50 4.10 5.05
CA VAL A 113 14.25 5.21 4.44
C VAL A 113 14.19 6.44 5.34
N ALA A 114 13.02 6.77 5.88
CA ALA A 114 12.81 7.97 6.69
C ALA A 114 13.00 7.77 8.21
N ALA A 115 13.50 6.61 8.66
CA ALA A 115 13.44 6.17 10.06
C ALA A 115 14.07 7.17 11.06
N GLY A 116 15.17 7.82 10.67
CA GLY A 116 15.85 8.83 11.48
C GLY A 116 14.95 10.04 11.76
N SER A 117 14.38 10.61 10.70
CA SER A 117 13.46 11.75 10.73
C SER A 117 12.17 11.43 11.49
N LEU A 118 11.62 10.24 11.26
CA LEU A 118 10.36 9.80 11.86
C LEU A 118 10.43 9.57 13.37
N ALA A 119 11.62 9.33 13.93
CA ALA A 119 11.80 9.12 15.37
C ALA A 119 11.46 10.37 16.21
N GLU A 120 11.45 11.55 15.60
CA GLU A 120 11.16 12.83 16.27
C GLU A 120 9.65 13.17 16.26
N LEU A 121 8.85 12.41 15.51
CA LEU A 121 7.40 12.60 15.45
C LEU A 121 6.70 12.22 16.77
N HIS A 122 5.52 12.78 16.96
CA HIS A 122 4.65 12.35 18.04
C HIS A 122 4.11 10.93 17.82
N GLY A 123 3.78 10.61 16.57
CA GLY A 123 3.23 9.33 16.19
C GLY A 123 3.02 9.22 14.68
N ILE A 124 2.82 7.99 14.24
CA ILE A 124 2.48 7.64 12.86
C ILE A 124 1.30 6.68 12.93
N THR A 125 0.20 7.01 12.27
CA THR A 125 -0.95 6.11 12.14
C THR A 125 -1.09 5.69 10.71
N ILE A 126 -1.24 4.39 10.48
CA ILE A 126 -1.53 3.79 9.19
C ILE A 126 -2.95 3.23 9.30
N LYS A 127 -3.86 3.68 8.44
CA LYS A 127 -5.27 3.35 8.53
C LYS A 127 -5.81 2.87 7.18
N ALA A 128 -6.60 1.79 7.21
CA ALA A 128 -7.35 1.37 6.04
C ALA A 128 -8.50 2.35 5.76
N SER A 129 -8.62 2.76 4.51
CA SER A 129 -9.70 3.59 4.00
C SER A 129 -10.95 2.73 3.85
N LYS A 130 -12.04 3.21 4.46
CA LYS A 130 -13.34 2.53 4.35
C LYS A 130 -13.79 2.45 2.90
N GLU A 131 -14.44 1.35 2.52
CA GLU A 131 -14.98 1.17 1.17
C GLU A 131 -15.98 2.29 0.79
N ARG A 132 -16.63 2.89 1.79
CA ARG A 132 -17.51 4.05 1.63
C ARG A 132 -17.09 5.17 2.57
N PRO A 133 -16.91 6.40 2.04
CA PRO A 133 -16.68 7.56 2.88
C PRO A 133 -17.88 7.76 3.81
N GLN A 134 -17.58 8.03 5.07
CA GLN A 134 -18.56 8.24 6.13
C GLN A 134 -18.90 9.72 6.30
N THR A 135 -18.00 10.61 5.87
CA THR A 135 -18.19 12.05 5.96
C THR A 135 -18.04 12.72 4.60
N VAL A 136 -18.49 13.98 4.49
CA VAL A 136 -18.35 14.77 3.27
C VAL A 136 -16.88 15.07 3.00
N GLU A 137 -16.10 15.30 4.05
CA GLU A 137 -14.65 15.54 3.95
C GLU A 137 -13.93 14.31 3.40
N GLU A 138 -14.22 13.11 3.92
CA GLU A 138 -13.64 11.87 3.38
C GLU A 138 -13.99 11.67 1.89
N PHE A 139 -15.19 12.10 1.48
CA PHE A 139 -15.61 12.04 0.08
C PHE A 139 -14.87 13.06 -0.80
N ASP A 140 -14.74 14.30 -0.34
CA ASP A 140 -14.01 15.37 -1.03
C ASP A 140 -12.52 15.02 -1.16
N ASP A 141 -11.90 14.52 -0.09
CA ASP A 141 -10.50 14.08 -0.09
C ASP A 141 -10.28 12.93 -1.09
N MET A 142 -11.24 12.01 -1.21
CA MET A 142 -11.19 10.92 -2.20
C MET A 142 -11.33 11.45 -3.64
N ILE A 143 -12.18 12.46 -3.88
CA ILE A 143 -12.32 13.09 -5.21
C ILE A 143 -11.02 13.82 -5.56
N ASP A 144 -10.51 14.63 -4.63
CA ASP A 144 -9.31 15.44 -4.83
C ASP A 144 -8.09 14.55 -5.14
N LEU A 145 -7.91 13.45 -4.39
CA LEU A 145 -6.88 12.46 -4.67
C LEU A 145 -7.00 11.84 -6.07
N ARG A 146 -8.23 11.67 -6.59
CA ARG A 146 -8.47 11.09 -7.92
C ARG A 146 -8.29 12.08 -9.07
N GLU A 147 -8.44 13.36 -8.80
CA GLU A 147 -8.30 14.43 -9.80
C GLU A 147 -6.88 14.99 -9.83
N ASN A 148 -6.28 15.17 -8.65
CA ASN A 148 -5.04 15.90 -8.45
C ASN A 148 -3.90 15.05 -7.85
N GLY A 149 -4.17 13.81 -7.44
CA GLY A 149 -3.16 12.92 -6.86
C GLY A 149 -2.02 12.62 -7.83
N GLU A 150 -0.79 12.75 -7.33
CA GLU A 150 0.40 12.34 -8.07
C GLU A 150 0.60 10.82 -7.99
N ILE A 151 1.33 10.27 -8.95
CA ILE A 151 1.60 8.83 -9.03
C ILE A 151 2.92 8.58 -8.27
N VAL A 152 2.83 8.13 -7.00
CA VAL A 152 4.01 7.88 -6.13
C VAL A 152 4.13 6.42 -5.81
N ASP A 153 5.26 5.90 -6.26
CA ASP A 153 5.44 4.54 -6.62
C ASP A 153 4.40 4.15 -7.68
N GLY A 154 3.13 4.55 -7.61
CA GLY A 154 2.01 4.39 -8.56
C GLY A 154 0.72 3.96 -7.88
N ARG A 155 0.67 4.28 -6.60
CA ARG A 155 -0.53 4.66 -5.91
C ARG A 155 -0.70 6.13 -6.23
N LEU A 156 -1.94 6.55 -6.35
CA LEU A 156 -2.25 7.97 -6.19
C LEU A 156 -1.79 8.37 -4.80
N PHE A 157 -1.12 9.50 -4.70
CA PHE A 157 -0.59 10.05 -3.48
C PHE A 157 -0.97 11.52 -3.41
N GLN A 158 -1.38 11.92 -2.22
CA GLN A 158 -1.61 13.32 -1.89
C GLN A 158 -1.33 13.53 -0.42
N GLU A 159 -0.72 14.67 -0.10
CA GLU A 159 -0.42 15.05 1.28
C GLU A 159 -0.94 16.45 1.59
N TYR A 160 -1.44 16.65 2.80
CA TYR A 160 -1.95 17.94 3.26
C TYR A 160 -2.05 18.00 4.79
N PRO A 161 -1.90 19.19 5.39
CA PRO A 161 -2.15 19.36 6.82
C PRO A 161 -3.64 19.18 7.14
N SER A 162 -3.95 18.54 8.27
CA SER A 162 -5.33 18.43 8.76
C SER A 162 -5.95 19.81 8.97
N ARG A 163 -7.22 19.99 8.61
CA ARG A 163 -7.92 21.28 8.77
C ARG A 163 -8.38 21.54 10.21
N TYR A 164 -8.42 20.49 11.03
CA TYR A 164 -8.90 20.55 12.41
C TYR A 164 -7.72 20.52 13.38
N PHE A 165 -7.46 21.65 14.04
CA PHE A 165 -6.45 21.76 15.08
C PHE A 165 -7.09 22.18 16.39
N THR A 166 -6.89 21.39 17.43
CA THR A 166 -7.04 21.86 18.80
C THR A 166 -5.66 22.21 19.35
N ASN A 167 -5.52 23.28 20.13
CA ASN A 167 -4.22 23.69 20.70
C ASN A 167 -3.60 22.63 21.65
N LYS A 168 -4.32 21.55 21.97
CA LYS A 168 -3.90 20.49 22.89
C LYS A 168 -3.42 19.22 22.20
N GLU A 169 -3.75 19.04 20.92
CA GLU A 169 -3.41 17.83 20.16
C GLU A 169 -2.20 18.06 19.24
N PRO A 170 -1.43 17.00 18.95
CA PRO A 170 -0.40 17.07 17.91
C PRO A 170 -1.03 17.50 16.60
N ARG A 171 -0.30 18.31 15.82
CA ARG A 171 -0.76 18.66 14.48
C ARG A 171 -0.68 17.41 13.60
N THR A 172 -1.79 17.07 12.96
CA THR A 172 -1.83 15.91 12.07
C THR A 172 -1.55 16.33 10.63
N TRP A 173 -0.64 15.62 9.99
CA TRP A 173 -0.43 15.69 8.55
C TRP A 173 -1.01 14.44 7.90
N ASN A 174 -1.91 14.61 6.94
CA ASN A 174 -2.55 13.52 6.24
C ASN A 174 -1.75 13.18 4.99
N VAL A 175 -1.55 11.88 4.77
CA VAL A 175 -0.98 11.29 3.57
C VAL A 175 -2.02 10.30 3.05
N ASN A 176 -2.73 10.66 2.00
CA ASN A 176 -3.73 9.80 1.39
C ASN A 176 -3.14 9.08 0.21
N THR A 177 -3.40 7.78 0.18
CA THR A 177 -2.98 6.92 -0.92
C THR A 177 -4.16 6.12 -1.45
N SER A 178 -4.16 5.87 -2.75
CA SER A 178 -5.21 5.08 -3.40
C SER A 178 -4.62 4.30 -4.56
N TRP A 179 -5.23 3.18 -4.90
CA TRP A 179 -4.89 2.52 -6.16
C TRP A 179 -5.35 3.39 -7.34
N PRO A 180 -4.61 3.36 -8.46
CA PRO A 180 -5.04 3.99 -9.70
C PRO A 180 -6.35 3.36 -10.19
N ARG A 181 -7.08 4.05 -11.08
CA ARG A 181 -8.48 3.75 -11.46
C ARG A 181 -8.72 2.27 -11.83
N LEU A 182 -9.00 1.43 -10.84
CA LEU A 182 -9.58 0.11 -11.00
C LEU A 182 -11.11 0.24 -11.00
N SER A 183 -11.78 -0.54 -11.85
CA SER A 183 -13.23 -0.69 -11.70
C SER A 183 -13.54 -1.25 -10.30
N PRO A 184 -14.63 -0.84 -9.64
CA PRO A 184 -14.99 -1.34 -8.31
C PRO A 184 -15.07 -2.88 -8.24
N TRP A 185 -15.51 -3.52 -9.33
CA TRP A 185 -15.53 -4.97 -9.46
C TRP A 185 -14.12 -5.58 -9.53
N ALA A 186 -13.22 -4.98 -10.30
CA ALA A 186 -11.82 -5.43 -10.38
C ALA A 186 -11.14 -5.28 -9.02
N LYS A 187 -11.35 -4.16 -8.33
CA LYS A 187 -10.86 -3.94 -6.96
C LYS A 187 -11.42 -4.98 -5.99
N LYS A 188 -12.73 -5.20 -5.96
CA LYS A 188 -13.36 -6.19 -5.07
C LYS A 188 -12.89 -7.63 -5.36
N LYS A 189 -12.72 -7.99 -6.63
CA LYS A 189 -12.23 -9.30 -7.04
C LYS A 189 -10.74 -9.46 -6.72
N TRP A 190 -9.95 -8.41 -6.94
CA TRP A 190 -8.55 -8.35 -6.56
C TRP A 190 -8.40 -8.53 -5.05
N LEU A 191 -9.11 -7.74 -4.26
CA LEU A 191 -9.13 -7.85 -2.80
C LEU A 191 -9.63 -9.24 -2.36
N ALA A 192 -10.70 -9.77 -2.94
CA ALA A 192 -11.22 -11.09 -2.54
C ALA A 192 -10.32 -12.27 -2.92
N GLU A 193 -9.53 -12.16 -4.00
CA GLU A 193 -8.71 -13.26 -4.52
C GLU A 193 -7.20 -13.12 -4.21
N MET A 194 -6.71 -11.93 -3.90
CA MET A 194 -5.29 -11.63 -3.62
C MET A 194 -5.02 -11.34 -2.13
N LEU A 195 -6.01 -10.91 -1.34
CA LEU A 195 -5.87 -10.79 0.14
C LEU A 195 -5.86 -12.16 0.84
N ILE A 196 -6.03 -13.25 0.11
CA ILE A 196 -5.87 -14.62 0.63
C ILE A 196 -4.40 -15.04 0.53
N ASP A 197 -3.47 -14.12 0.79
CA ASP A 197 -2.19 -14.55 1.33
C ASP A 197 -2.20 -14.24 2.82
N THR A 198 -2.40 -15.28 3.62
CA THR A 198 -2.34 -15.23 5.08
C THR A 198 -0.90 -15.17 5.57
N THR A 199 0.02 -14.68 4.75
CA THR A 199 1.40 -14.42 5.16
C THR A 199 1.37 -13.52 6.39
N ASP A 200 2.25 -13.87 7.33
CA ASP A 200 2.27 -13.35 8.69
C ASP A 200 2.51 -11.83 8.72
N THR A 201 1.43 -11.04 8.58
CA THR A 201 1.43 -9.58 8.71
C THR A 201 2.05 -9.15 10.03
N GLY A 202 2.00 -10.01 11.05
CA GLY A 202 2.74 -9.85 12.30
C GLY A 202 4.23 -9.59 12.07
N LYS A 203 4.89 -10.33 11.18
CA LYS A 203 6.32 -10.12 10.86
C LYS A 203 6.59 -8.72 10.30
N LEU A 204 5.70 -8.19 9.45
CA LEU A 204 5.85 -6.83 8.93
C LEU A 204 5.65 -5.80 10.05
N LEU A 205 4.66 -5.99 10.92
CA LEU A 205 4.48 -5.11 12.09
C LEU A 205 5.70 -5.12 13.03
N TYR A 206 6.34 -6.27 13.21
CA TYR A 206 7.61 -6.37 13.93
C TYR A 206 8.72 -5.57 13.27
N LYS A 207 8.88 -5.69 11.94
CA LYS A 207 9.87 -4.92 11.19
C LYS A 207 9.60 -3.42 11.31
N ILE A 208 8.36 -2.99 11.10
CA ILE A 208 7.93 -1.59 11.25
C ILE A 208 8.29 -1.06 12.65
N ASN A 209 7.95 -1.80 13.72
CA ASN A 209 8.29 -1.38 15.09
C ASN A 209 9.80 -1.40 15.35
N HIS A 210 10.56 -2.31 14.76
CA HIS A 210 12.02 -2.33 14.88
C HIS A 210 12.67 -1.14 14.18
N THR A 211 12.13 -0.74 13.03
CA THR A 211 12.60 0.38 12.21
C THR A 211 12.40 1.72 12.90
N VAL A 212 11.18 1.99 13.41
CA VAL A 212 10.86 3.28 14.06
C VAL A 212 11.17 3.27 15.57
N GLY A 213 11.07 2.10 16.21
CA GLY A 213 11.16 1.94 17.66
C GLY A 213 9.88 2.33 18.40
N GLY A 214 9.93 2.25 19.73
CA GLY A 214 8.84 2.69 20.60
C GLY A 214 7.70 1.67 20.74
N GLN A 215 6.47 2.15 20.65
CA GLN A 215 5.25 1.37 20.88
C GLN A 215 4.45 1.22 19.58
N LEU A 216 3.87 0.05 19.34
CA LEU A 216 2.98 -0.20 18.21
C LEU A 216 1.65 -0.73 18.73
N TYR A 217 0.59 -0.06 18.32
CA TYR A 217 -0.80 -0.36 18.61
C TYR A 217 -1.47 -0.88 17.34
N VAL A 218 -2.34 -1.87 17.51
CA VAL A 218 -3.21 -2.39 16.46
C VAL A 218 -4.65 -2.25 16.95
N ASP A 219 -5.49 -1.53 16.22
CA ASP A 219 -6.88 -1.23 16.57
C ASP A 219 -7.02 -0.69 18.02
N GLY A 220 -6.09 0.20 18.40
CA GLY A 220 -6.01 0.79 19.73
C GLY A 220 -5.45 -0.12 20.84
N MET A 221 -5.16 -1.39 20.56
CA MET A 221 -4.55 -2.32 21.51
C MET A 221 -3.03 -2.33 21.37
N LEU A 222 -2.29 -2.16 22.49
CA LEU A 222 -0.83 -2.23 22.49
C LEU A 222 -0.37 -3.65 22.10
N PHE A 223 0.24 -3.76 20.92
CA PHE A 223 0.72 -5.03 20.37
C PHE A 223 2.20 -5.23 20.66
N LEU A 224 3.04 -4.24 20.36
CA LEU A 224 4.48 -4.25 20.61
C LEU A 224 4.90 -3.09 21.50
N LYS A 225 5.81 -3.36 22.43
CA LYS A 225 6.51 -2.34 23.22
C LYS A 225 7.99 -2.65 23.19
N GLU A 226 8.77 -1.75 22.59
CA GLU A 226 10.23 -1.90 22.46
C GLU A 226 10.63 -3.24 21.82
N GLY A 227 9.95 -3.61 20.73
CA GLY A 227 10.18 -4.88 20.02
C GLY A 227 9.64 -6.14 20.72
N LYS A 228 9.07 -6.03 21.92
CA LYS A 228 8.49 -7.18 22.64
C LYS A 228 6.98 -7.26 22.44
N GLN A 229 6.50 -8.47 22.12
CA GLN A 229 5.08 -8.77 22.06
C GLN A 229 4.43 -8.66 23.43
N ILE A 230 3.37 -7.85 23.51
CA ILE A 230 2.56 -7.71 24.72
C ILE A 230 1.24 -8.48 24.55
N ALA A 231 0.58 -8.35 23.40
CA ALA A 231 -0.68 -9.03 23.11
C ALA A 231 -0.45 -10.37 22.40
N LYS A 232 -1.10 -11.44 22.89
CA LYS A 232 -0.91 -12.82 22.38
C LYS A 232 -1.54 -13.08 21.01
N SER A 233 -2.57 -12.33 20.64
CA SER A 233 -3.26 -12.49 19.36
C SER A 233 -3.20 -11.21 18.55
N LEU A 234 -2.70 -11.31 17.32
CA LEU A 234 -2.85 -10.27 16.31
C LEU A 234 -4.21 -10.47 15.63
N LYS A 235 -5.08 -9.48 15.74
CA LYS A 235 -6.28 -9.35 14.92
C LYS A 235 -6.23 -7.97 14.29
N LEU A 236 -5.74 -7.91 13.05
CA LEU A 236 -5.78 -6.71 12.24
C LEU A 236 -6.83 -6.96 11.16
N ASP A 237 -7.82 -6.09 11.05
CA ASP A 237 -8.74 -6.11 9.92
C ASP A 237 -8.09 -5.43 8.71
N PRO A 238 -7.85 -6.13 7.58
CA PRO A 238 -7.24 -5.51 6.42
C PRO A 238 -8.07 -4.38 5.79
N ARG A 239 -9.37 -4.26 6.11
CA ARG A 239 -10.27 -3.29 5.46
C ARG A 239 -10.62 -2.10 6.32
N ASP A 240 -10.66 -2.29 7.64
CA ASP A 240 -11.09 -1.27 8.59
C ASP A 240 -10.07 -1.06 9.73
N GLY A 241 -8.97 -1.80 9.72
CA GLY A 241 -7.98 -1.78 10.78
C GLY A 241 -7.15 -0.50 10.81
N GLU A 242 -6.44 -0.35 11.91
CA GLU A 242 -5.53 0.76 12.17
C GLU A 242 -4.27 0.26 12.88
N VAL A 243 -3.11 0.74 12.44
CA VAL A 243 -1.82 0.53 13.08
C VAL A 243 -1.26 1.88 13.49
N THR A 244 -1.06 2.08 14.79
CA THR A 244 -0.51 3.33 15.33
C THR A 244 0.84 3.09 16.00
N ILE A 245 1.85 3.84 15.59
CA ILE A 245 3.22 3.78 16.07
C ILE A 245 3.49 5.04 16.87
N ILE A 246 3.98 4.88 18.10
CA ILE A 246 4.45 5.98 18.95
C ILE A 246 5.96 5.81 19.11
N PRO A 247 6.78 6.61 18.40
CA PRO A 247 8.23 6.53 18.49
C PRO A 247 8.73 6.75 19.92
N ARG A 248 9.86 6.13 20.26
CA ARG A 248 10.53 6.37 21.54
C ARG A 248 11.21 7.73 21.46
N ARG A 249 10.72 8.71 22.23
CA ARG A 249 11.39 10.00 22.37
C ARG A 249 12.81 9.76 22.91
N ARG A 250 13.81 10.22 22.15
CA ARG A 250 15.19 10.37 22.62
C ARG A 250 15.29 11.61 23.49
#